data_AF-A0A317KRN6-F1
#
_entry.id   AF-A0A317KRN6-F1
#
_cell.length_a   1.000
_cell.length_b   1.000
_cell.length_c   1.000
_cell.angle_alpha   90.00
_cell.angle_beta   90.00
_cell.angle_gamma   90.00
#
_symmetry.space_group_name_H-M   'P 1'
#
loop_
_entity.id
_entity.type
_entity.pdbx_description
1 polymer ?
#
loop_
_entity_poly.entity_id
_entity_poly.type
_entity_poly.pdbx_seq_one_letter_code
_entity_poly.pdbx_strand_id
1 'polypeptide(L)'
;MPADRRLGDGARLALTTFSTLPVRAGRIDRSVAGTAMALAPAVGALLGALLAGLLVLLVAVAPPLVAAGVTVGAGALLTRGLHLDGLADTVDALGSYRRGAAALEIMKKPDVGPFGVAALVVVLLVQAAALAELAGRSWPASSAS
;
A
#
# COMPACT_ATOMS: atom_id res chain seq x y z
N MET A 1 28.94 -11.22 8.82
CA MET A 1 28.33 -11.30 7.47
C MET A 1 28.74 -10.06 6.72
N PRO A 2 29.30 -10.17 5.51
CA PRO A 2 29.80 -9.02 4.78
C PRO A 2 28.64 -8.07 4.40
N ALA A 3 28.92 -6.76 4.38
CA ALA A 3 27.91 -5.69 4.33
C ALA A 3 27.11 -5.67 3.02
N ASP A 4 27.74 -6.08 1.92
CA ASP A 4 27.15 -6.27 0.60
C ASP A 4 25.99 -7.28 0.59
N ARG A 5 26.18 -8.44 1.26
CA ARG A 5 25.14 -9.47 1.37
C ARG A 5 23.97 -9.01 2.24
N ARG A 6 24.22 -8.18 3.25
CA ARG A 6 23.17 -7.60 4.11
C ARG A 6 22.26 -6.64 3.34
N LEU A 7 22.85 -5.76 2.53
CA LEU A 7 22.08 -4.81 1.70
C LEU A 7 21.25 -5.56 0.66
N GLY A 8 21.80 -6.57 0.01
CA GLY A 8 21.08 -7.42 -0.95
C GLY A 8 19.91 -8.16 -0.32
N ASP A 9 20.10 -8.80 0.83
CA ASP A 9 19.05 -9.53 1.55
C ASP A 9 17.98 -8.56 2.10
N GLY A 10 18.39 -7.38 2.60
CA GLY A 10 17.48 -6.34 3.08
C GLY A 10 16.62 -5.74 1.97
N ALA A 11 17.20 -5.48 0.80
CA ALA A 11 16.45 -4.99 -0.36
C ALA A 11 15.44 -6.02 -0.89
N ARG A 12 15.84 -7.30 -0.95
CA ARG A 12 14.91 -8.39 -1.30
C ARG A 12 13.76 -8.46 -0.31
N LEU A 13 14.06 -8.41 1.00
CA LEU A 13 13.03 -8.44 2.04
C LEU A 13 12.09 -7.21 1.95
N ALA A 14 12.61 -6.01 1.70
CA ALA A 14 11.78 -4.82 1.52
C ALA A 14 10.84 -4.96 0.32
N LEU A 15 11.36 -5.39 -0.84
CA LEU A 15 10.56 -5.60 -2.03
C LEU A 15 9.49 -6.68 -1.82
N THR A 16 9.80 -7.79 -1.15
CA THR A 16 8.81 -8.86 -0.93
C THR A 16 7.75 -8.52 0.08
N THR A 17 8.09 -7.72 1.08
CA THR A 17 7.17 -7.34 2.15
C THR A 17 6.24 -6.24 1.67
N PHE A 18 6.77 -5.23 0.98
CA PHE A 18 6.00 -4.06 0.56
C PHE A 18 5.46 -4.16 -0.88
N SER A 19 5.77 -5.23 -1.62
CA SER A 19 5.22 -5.47 -2.96
C SER A 19 4.88 -6.94 -3.22
N THR A 20 4.14 -7.18 -4.30
CA THR A 20 3.70 -8.50 -4.76
C THR A 20 4.81 -9.36 -5.35
N LEU A 21 5.99 -8.79 -5.60
CA LEU A 21 7.06 -9.46 -6.31
C LEU A 21 7.44 -10.77 -5.59
N PRO A 22 7.33 -11.94 -6.27
CA PRO A 22 7.62 -13.23 -5.68
C PRO A 22 9.13 -13.45 -5.63
N VAL A 23 9.82 -12.67 -4.81
CA VAL A 23 11.25 -12.88 -4.52
C VAL A 23 11.34 -13.72 -3.24
N ARG A 24 12.23 -14.72 -3.22
CA ARG A 24 12.50 -15.45 -1.98
C ARG A 24 13.29 -14.53 -1.05
N ALA A 25 12.68 -14.14 0.06
CA ALA A 25 13.40 -13.57 1.18
C ALA A 25 14.47 -14.61 1.58
N GLY A 26 15.73 -14.18 1.61
CA GLY A 26 16.84 -15.01 2.04
C GLY A 26 16.77 -15.26 3.55
N ARG A 27 17.91 -15.21 4.23
CA ARG A 27 17.94 -15.39 5.68
C ARG A 27 17.38 -14.12 6.36
N ILE A 28 16.30 -14.26 7.12
CA ILE A 28 15.70 -13.14 7.86
C ILE A 28 16.32 -13.09 9.26
N ASP A 29 17.04 -12.01 9.56
CA ASP A 29 17.49 -11.67 10.90
C ASP A 29 17.12 -10.21 11.24
N ARG A 30 17.29 -9.82 12.50
CA ARG A 30 16.94 -8.47 12.99
C ARG A 30 17.68 -7.36 12.22
N SER A 31 18.90 -7.61 11.76
CA SER A 31 19.69 -6.63 11.02
C SER A 31 19.19 -6.44 9.59
N VAL A 32 18.85 -7.55 8.91
CA VAL A 32 18.24 -7.57 7.58
C VAL A 32 16.86 -6.92 7.60
N ALA A 33 16.05 -7.20 8.64
CA ALA A 33 14.76 -6.55 8.85
C ALA A 33 14.92 -5.03 9.04
N GLY A 34 15.91 -4.59 9.82
CA GLY A 34 16.22 -3.16 9.98
C GLY A 34 16.57 -2.48 8.66
N THR A 35 17.41 -3.09 7.83
CA THR A 35 17.72 -2.60 6.48
C THR A 35 16.49 -2.57 5.59
N ALA A 36 15.64 -3.59 5.64
CA ALA A 36 14.41 -3.64 4.86
C ALA A 36 13.44 -2.48 5.22
N MET A 37 13.31 -2.18 6.51
CA MET A 37 12.51 -1.03 6.97
C MET A 37 13.12 0.30 6.55
N ALA A 38 14.45 0.44 6.58
CA ALA A 38 15.12 1.65 6.09
C ALA A 38 14.93 1.87 4.58
N LEU A 39 14.73 0.80 3.81
CA LEU A 39 14.44 0.85 2.37
C LEU A 39 12.95 1.01 2.04
N ALA A 40 12.05 0.89 3.02
CA ALA A 40 10.61 0.98 2.81
C ALA A 40 10.17 2.29 2.11
N PRO A 41 10.72 3.49 2.44
CA PRO A 41 10.38 4.72 1.73
C PRO A 41 10.75 4.69 0.25
N ALA A 42 11.88 4.08 -0.10
CA ALA A 42 12.32 3.96 -1.50
C ALA A 42 11.41 3.01 -2.29
N VAL A 43 10.98 1.90 -1.68
CA VAL A 43 9.98 0.99 -2.28
C VAL A 43 8.64 1.69 -2.46
N GLY A 44 8.20 2.47 -1.45
CA GLY A 44 6.99 3.28 -1.53
C GLY A 44 7.05 4.32 -2.65
N ALA A 45 8.18 5.01 -2.81
CA ALA A 45 8.39 5.97 -3.89
C ALA A 45 8.36 5.32 -5.28
N LEU A 46 8.96 4.13 -5.42
CA LEU A 46 8.90 3.35 -6.66
C LEU A 46 7.45 2.95 -6.99
N LEU A 47 6.71 2.41 -6.03
CA LEU A 47 5.30 2.07 -6.22
C LEU A 47 4.46 3.31 -6.54
N GLY A 48 4.70 4.43 -5.86
CA GLY A 48 4.04 5.71 -6.14
C GLY A 48 4.29 6.19 -7.57
N ALA A 49 5.52 6.10 -8.07
CA ALA A 49 5.85 6.47 -9.44
C ALA A 49 5.15 5.58 -10.47
N LEU A 50 5.09 4.27 -10.22
CA LEU A 50 4.37 3.31 -11.07
C LEU A 50 2.86 3.61 -11.10
N LEU A 51 2.25 3.87 -9.95
CA LEU A 51 0.82 4.19 -9.85
C LEU A 51 0.50 5.55 -10.46
N ALA A 52 1.38 6.54 -10.32
CA ALA A 52 1.23 7.84 -10.99
C ALA A 52 1.28 7.68 -12.52
N GLY A 53 2.24 6.91 -13.04
CA GLY A 53 2.32 6.60 -14.47
C GLY A 53 1.08 5.86 -14.99
N LEU A 54 0.56 4.90 -14.21
CA LEU A 54 -0.69 4.21 -14.53
C LEU A 54 -1.87 5.18 -14.58
N LEU A 55 -2.01 6.08 -13.60
CA LEU A 55 -3.08 7.07 -13.56
C LEU A 55 -3.03 7.99 -14.79
N VAL A 56 -1.86 8.50 -15.15
CA VAL A 56 -1.66 9.35 -16.34
C VAL A 56 -2.11 8.62 -17.61
N LEU A 57 -1.76 7.35 -17.75
CA LEU A 57 -2.14 6.56 -18.93
C LEU A 57 -3.65 6.28 -18.98
N LEU A 58 -4.28 5.99 -17.83
CA LEU A 58 -5.70 5.68 -17.75
C LEU A 58 -6.60 6.89 -17.98
N VAL A 59 -6.19 8.09 -17.56
CA VAL A 59 -6.97 9.33 -17.77
C VAL A 59 -7.12 9.67 -19.26
N ALA A 60 -6.19 9.20 -20.12
CA ALA A 60 -6.30 9.38 -21.56
C ALA A 60 -7.42 8.54 -22.22
N VAL A 61 -7.90 7.49 -21.54
CA VAL A 61 -8.84 6.50 -22.12
C VAL A 61 -10.07 6.23 -21.26
N ALA A 62 -10.14 6.79 -20.05
CA ALA A 62 -11.22 6.56 -19.09
C ALA A 62 -11.57 7.82 -18.28
N PRO A 63 -12.81 7.96 -17.77
CA PRO A 63 -13.18 9.05 -16.88
C PRO A 63 -12.29 9.09 -15.62
N PRO A 64 -12.00 10.28 -15.04
CA PRO A 64 -11.08 10.43 -13.92
C PRO A 64 -11.38 9.52 -12.72
N LEU A 65 -12.66 9.33 -12.40
CA LEU A 65 -13.07 8.45 -11.30
C LEU A 65 -12.77 6.97 -11.57
N VAL A 66 -12.95 6.52 -12.82
CA VAL A 66 -12.63 5.14 -13.21
C VAL A 66 -11.12 4.93 -13.18
N ALA A 67 -10.35 5.87 -13.74
CA ALA A 67 -8.89 5.83 -13.70
C ALA A 67 -8.33 5.83 -12.27
N ALA A 68 -8.91 6.65 -11.39
CA ALA A 68 -8.57 6.69 -9.98
C ALA A 68 -8.91 5.37 -9.26
N GLY A 69 -10.13 4.84 -9.44
CA GLY A 69 -10.53 3.57 -8.83
C GLY A 69 -9.64 2.40 -9.24
N VAL A 70 -9.31 2.31 -10.53
CA VAL A 70 -8.36 1.30 -11.05
C VAL A 70 -6.96 1.50 -10.47
N THR A 71 -6.49 2.74 -10.34
CA THR A 71 -5.18 3.05 -9.73
C THR A 71 -5.13 2.66 -8.26
N VAL A 72 -6.16 2.95 -7.47
CA VAL A 72 -6.27 2.52 -6.06
C VAL A 72 -6.28 0.99 -5.98
N GLY A 73 -7.10 0.33 -6.81
CA GLY A 73 -7.15 -1.13 -6.88
C GLY A 73 -5.80 -1.75 -7.27
N ALA A 74 -5.08 -1.15 -8.22
CA ALA A 74 -3.74 -1.57 -8.59
C ALA A 74 -2.75 -1.43 -7.43
N GLY A 75 -2.82 -0.35 -6.64
CA GLY A 75 -1.99 -0.19 -5.45
C GLY A 75 -2.28 -1.24 -4.37
N ALA A 76 -3.56 -1.55 -4.15
CA ALA A 76 -3.97 -2.64 -3.27
C ALA A 76 -3.42 -3.98 -3.77
N LEU A 77 -3.59 -4.30 -5.05
CA LEU A 77 -3.05 -5.53 -5.64
C LEU A 77 -1.54 -5.59 -5.55
N LEU A 78 -0.82 -4.54 -5.94
CA LEU A 78 0.64 -4.48 -5.92
C LEU A 78 1.22 -4.67 -4.53
N THR A 79 0.48 -4.37 -3.48
CA THR A 79 0.87 -4.56 -2.07
C THR A 79 0.24 -5.81 -1.43
N ARG A 80 -0.46 -6.66 -2.20
CA ARG A 80 -1.25 -7.81 -1.72
C ARG A 80 -2.34 -7.44 -0.72
N GLY A 81 -2.74 -6.18 -0.67
CA GLY A 81 -3.67 -5.66 0.32
C GLY A 81 -3.05 -5.50 1.71
N LEU A 82 -1.73 -5.67 1.90
CA LEU A 82 -1.09 -5.64 3.23
C LEU A 82 -1.43 -4.39 4.05
N HIS A 83 -1.46 -3.22 3.40
CA HIS A 83 -1.80 -1.96 4.08
C HIS A 83 -3.29 -1.87 4.42
N LEU A 84 -4.15 -2.43 3.57
CA LEU A 84 -5.60 -2.44 3.79
C LEU A 84 -5.95 -3.43 4.91
N ASP A 85 -5.32 -4.60 4.90
CA ASP A 85 -5.43 -5.63 5.92
C ASP A 85 -5.00 -5.10 7.29
N GLY A 86 -3.80 -4.53 7.38
CA GLY A 86 -3.30 -3.92 8.61
C GLY A 86 -4.15 -2.74 9.11
N LEU A 87 -4.75 -1.96 8.21
CA LEU A 87 -5.71 -0.91 8.58
C LEU A 87 -6.99 -1.51 9.17
N ALA A 88 -7.56 -2.52 8.52
CA ALA A 88 -8.78 -3.19 8.98
C ALA A 88 -8.58 -3.83 10.35
N ASP A 89 -7.49 -4.61 10.52
CA ASP A 89 -7.13 -5.25 11.79
C ASP A 89 -6.95 -4.25 12.92
N THR A 90 -6.25 -3.14 12.64
CA THR A 90 -6.01 -2.09 13.64
C THR A 90 -7.33 -1.43 14.05
N VAL A 91 -8.19 -1.13 13.08
CA VAL A 91 -9.49 -0.49 13.35
C VAL A 91 -10.42 -1.44 14.10
N ASP A 92 -10.48 -2.72 13.73
CA ASP A 92 -11.30 -3.71 14.43
C ASP A 92 -10.79 -3.98 15.85
N ALA A 93 -9.47 -4.05 16.04
CA ALA A 93 -8.89 -4.19 17.37
C ALA A 93 -9.25 -3.01 18.27
N LEU A 94 -9.13 -1.77 17.78
CA LEU A 94 -9.47 -0.55 18.52
C LEU A 94 -10.99 -0.41 18.73
N GLY A 95 -11.80 -0.70 17.71
CA GLY A 95 -13.26 -0.61 17.75
C GLY A 95 -13.93 -1.69 18.60
N SER A 96 -13.24 -2.79 18.89
CA SER A 96 -13.73 -3.85 19.78
C SER A 96 -13.78 -3.44 21.27
N TYR A 97 -13.19 -2.30 21.64
CA TYR A 97 -13.01 -1.83 23.02
C TYR A 97 -12.29 -2.83 23.97
N ARG A 98 -11.69 -3.89 23.41
CA ARG A 98 -10.91 -4.86 24.18
C ARG A 98 -9.51 -4.31 24.42
N ARG A 99 -8.89 -4.69 25.55
CA ARG A 99 -7.55 -4.24 25.93
C ARG A 99 -6.57 -5.41 26.02
N GLY A 100 -5.29 -5.12 25.78
CA GLY A 100 -4.20 -6.08 25.95
C GLY A 100 -4.31 -7.30 25.04
N ALA A 101 -4.12 -8.49 25.61
CA ALA A 101 -4.12 -9.75 24.86
C ALA A 101 -5.39 -9.98 24.03
N ALA A 102 -6.55 -9.55 24.52
CA ALA A 102 -7.82 -9.76 23.83
C ALA A 102 -7.98 -8.94 22.54
N ALA A 103 -7.30 -7.79 22.41
CA ALA A 103 -7.24 -7.03 21.15
C ALA A 103 -6.29 -7.69 20.14
N LEU A 104 -5.15 -8.21 20.62
CA LEU A 104 -4.19 -8.95 19.78
C LEU A 104 -4.79 -10.25 19.24
N GLU A 105 -5.66 -10.92 19.99
CA GLU A 105 -6.37 -12.10 19.51
C GLU A 105 -7.37 -11.77 18.39
N ILE A 106 -7.92 -10.56 18.35
CA ILE A 106 -8.79 -10.13 17.24
C ILE A 106 -7.97 -9.94 15.97
N MET A 107 -6.80 -9.30 16.05
CA MET A 107 -5.89 -9.11 14.91
C MET A 107 -5.32 -10.42 14.33
N LYS A 108 -5.42 -11.53 15.06
CA LYS A 108 -4.99 -12.86 14.58
C LYS A 108 -6.12 -13.63 13.90
N LYS A 109 -7.36 -13.15 13.98
CA LYS A 109 -8.49 -13.81 13.34
C LYS A 109 -8.46 -13.49 11.85
N PRO A 110 -8.80 -14.45 10.98
CA PRO A 110 -8.84 -14.24 9.54
C PRO A 110 -10.04 -13.39 9.08
N ASP A 111 -10.98 -13.09 9.97
CA ASP A 111 -12.22 -12.39 9.64
C ASP A 111 -12.07 -10.88 9.83
N VAL A 112 -12.47 -10.10 8.82
CA VAL A 112 -12.58 -8.64 8.93
C VAL A 112 -13.88 -8.28 9.66
N GLY A 113 -13.77 -7.45 10.69
CA GLY A 113 -14.90 -6.96 11.46
C GLY A 113 -15.61 -5.76 10.81
N PRO A 114 -16.78 -5.37 11.35
CA PRO A 114 -17.59 -4.30 10.77
C PRO A 114 -16.90 -2.93 10.82
N PHE A 115 -16.04 -2.67 11.82
CA PHE A 115 -15.30 -1.41 11.90
C PHE A 115 -14.19 -1.35 10.85
N GLY A 116 -13.48 -2.47 10.63
CA GLY A 116 -12.49 -2.61 9.57
C GLY A 116 -13.12 -2.40 8.19
N VAL A 117 -14.25 -3.03 7.90
CA VAL A 117 -14.99 -2.81 6.63
C VAL A 117 -15.37 -1.34 6.47
N ALA A 118 -15.94 -0.70 7.50
CA ALA A 118 -16.33 0.71 7.43
C ALA A 118 -15.13 1.62 7.15
N ALA A 119 -13.99 1.40 7.81
CA ALA A 119 -12.78 2.16 7.57
C ALA A 119 -12.22 1.94 6.17
N LEU A 120 -12.20 0.70 5.67
CA LEU A 120 -11.79 0.40 4.31
C LEU A 120 -12.64 1.14 3.27
N VAL A 121 -13.96 1.11 3.43
CA VAL A 121 -14.88 1.84 2.54
C VAL A 121 -14.56 3.33 2.54
N VAL A 122 -14.45 3.94 3.73
CA VAL A 122 -14.15 5.39 3.83
C VAL A 122 -12.81 5.72 3.20
N VAL A 123 -11.74 4.97 3.51
CA VAL A 123 -10.40 5.26 3.01
C VAL A 123 -10.31 5.06 1.51
N LEU A 124 -10.85 3.99 0.96
CA LEU A 124 -10.82 3.72 -0.49
C LEU A 124 -11.62 4.77 -1.26
N LEU A 125 -12.77 5.20 -0.74
CA LEU A 125 -13.57 6.28 -1.34
C LEU A 125 -12.80 7.60 -1.33
N VAL A 126 -12.17 7.96 -0.21
CA VAL A 126 -11.36 9.18 -0.10
C VAL A 126 -10.17 9.13 -1.05
N GLN A 127 -9.47 8.00 -1.14
CA GLN A 127 -8.35 7.82 -2.07
C GLN A 127 -8.79 7.96 -3.53
N ALA A 128 -9.88 7.27 -3.92
CA ALA A 128 -10.40 7.35 -5.27
C ALA A 128 -10.88 8.77 -5.61
N ALA A 129 -11.59 9.44 -4.70
CA ALA A 129 -12.05 10.82 -4.90
C ALA A 129 -10.87 11.79 -5.02
N ALA A 130 -9.86 11.68 -4.16
CA ALA A 130 -8.68 12.53 -4.19
C ALA A 130 -7.88 12.36 -5.50
N LEU A 131 -7.68 11.12 -5.96
CA LEU A 131 -7.00 10.85 -7.22
C LEU A 131 -7.82 11.28 -8.44
N ALA A 132 -9.15 11.11 -8.40
CA ALA A 132 -10.03 11.55 -9.48
C ALA A 132 -10.00 13.08 -9.63
N GLU A 133 -10.02 13.79 -8.51
CA GLU A 133 -9.90 15.24 -8.47
C GLU A 133 -8.51 15.70 -8.96
N LEU A 134 -7.44 15.04 -8.51
CA LEU A 134 -6.08 15.33 -8.99
C LEU A 134 -5.92 15.10 -10.50
N ALA A 135 -6.51 14.02 -11.01
CA ALA A 135 -6.54 13.70 -12.43
C ALA A 135 -7.37 14.71 -13.24
N GLY A 136 -8.55 15.09 -12.73
CA GLY A 136 -9.46 16.04 -13.36
C GLY A 136 -8.93 17.49 -13.37
N ARG A 137 -8.04 17.83 -12.44
CA ARG A 137 -7.35 19.13 -12.42
C ARG A 137 -6.32 19.30 -13.52
N SER A 138 -5.95 18.22 -14.24
CA SER A 138 -4.96 18.15 -15.32
C SER A 138 -3.94 19.30 -15.34
N TRP A 139 -2.72 18.98 -14.90
CA TRP A 139 -1.44 19.37 -15.48
C TRP A 139 -1.58 20.31 -16.69
N PRO A 140 -0.95 21.51 -16.73
CA PRO A 140 -1.21 22.52 -17.74
C PRO A 140 -0.95 21.98 -19.15
N ALA A 141 -2.01 21.47 -19.77
CA ALA A 141 -2.24 21.54 -21.21
C ALA A 141 -2.81 22.93 -21.58
N SER A 142 -2.54 23.94 -20.75
CA SER A 142 -2.78 25.36 -21.00
C SER A 142 -1.44 26.07 -21.22
N SER A 143 -0.74 25.72 -22.31
CA SER A 143 0.22 26.62 -22.95
C SER A 143 0.33 26.37 -24.46
N ALA A 144 -0.77 25.91 -25.08
CA ALA A 144 -0.88 25.81 -26.53
C ALA A 144 -2.33 26.07 -26.97
N SER A 145 -2.77 27.31 -26.77
CA SER A 145 -3.85 27.95 -27.54
C SER A 145 -3.74 29.46 -27.38
#